data_AF-D9VJK3-F1
#
_entry.id   AF-D9VJK3-F1
#
_cell.length_a   1.000
_cell.length_b   1.000
_cell.length_c   1.000
_cell.angle_alpha   90.00
_cell.angle_beta   90.00
_cell.angle_gamma   90.00
#
_symmetry.space_group_name_H-M   'P 1'
#
loop_
_entity.id
_entity.type
_entity.pdbx_description
1 polymer ?
#
loop_
_entity_poly.entity_id
_entity_poly.type
_entity_poly.pdbx_seq_one_letter_code
_entity_poly.pdbx_strand_id
1 'polypeptide(L)'
;MRTNRSPGVREPEIRRPRARSGSTPARGTSARHAHRGGDVELAELIGLRPVPCGGLMVALTRRCPMSCVHCSTDSSMAAAEEPDPAHLLRFIGSFGPQDRPEVVMLTGGEPLLLPELAARLAGLARAAGTRTALLSGMFFARDGRVPDRIMRAITALDHFSASLDVHHEREVPRADVLRALRAVLDAGIPASIHLTGTGPDDPYLADAVADVRRAFGGRVPLLVNEVRPLGRATGLVPATPAGPDGSRAAPCTLAAWPVVAFDGTVTACCNQWTVDRRPVPAHLRLGHVADDDWPAVRERSLGSPVLRMLRAVGPRRLHARHGAAPAPAGYCRSCHALADRPDVLAGADRDAGGRVGELLDRLAAEQQRAAGPAALGRRMGCDGGPP
;
A
#
# COMPACT_ATOMS: atom_id res chain seq x y z
N MET A 1 -23.39 53.13 -52.39
CA MET A 1 -23.34 52.81 -53.83
C MET A 1 -21.91 52.99 -54.32
N ARG A 2 -21.34 51.93 -54.96
CA ARG A 2 -20.37 51.91 -56.08
C ARG A 2 -19.10 52.79 -55.97
N THR A 3 -17.91 52.19 -55.73
CA THR A 3 -16.86 51.80 -56.73
C THR A 3 -16.29 52.98 -57.52
N ASN A 4 -15.01 53.16 -57.88
CA ASN A 4 -13.72 52.46 -57.76
C ASN A 4 -12.73 53.30 -58.63
N ARG A 5 -11.42 53.13 -58.42
CA ARG A 5 -10.26 53.35 -59.34
C ARG A 5 -9.31 54.54 -59.16
N SER A 6 -8.03 54.12 -59.09
CA SER A 6 -6.69 54.72 -59.00
C SER A 6 -6.28 55.62 -60.20
N PRO A 7 -5.09 56.27 -60.23
CA PRO A 7 -3.72 55.70 -60.23
C PRO A 7 -2.76 56.44 -59.24
N GLY A 8 -1.53 56.07 -58.89
CA GLY A 8 -0.49 55.26 -59.52
C GLY A 8 0.77 56.13 -59.75
N VAL A 9 1.92 55.65 -59.22
CA VAL A 9 3.33 55.98 -59.56
C VAL A 9 4.06 57.08 -58.73
N ARG A 10 5.07 56.65 -57.95
CA ARG A 10 6.52 56.90 -58.18
C ARG A 10 7.39 56.12 -57.16
N GLU A 11 8.21 55.19 -57.66
CA GLU A 11 9.41 54.66 -57.00
C GLU A 11 10.60 55.64 -57.17
N PRO A 12 11.69 55.51 -56.39
CA PRO A 12 12.80 54.69 -56.85
C PRO A 12 13.53 53.83 -55.77
N GLU A 13 13.76 52.58 -56.13
CA GLU A 13 15.01 51.77 -56.08
C GLU A 13 16.27 52.47 -55.46
N ILE A 14 17.12 51.87 -54.60
CA ILE A 14 18.17 50.87 -54.92
C ILE A 14 18.92 50.42 -53.62
N ARG A 15 19.45 49.17 -53.63
CA ARG A 15 20.59 48.56 -52.89
C ARG A 15 20.35 47.74 -51.59
N ARG A 16 20.29 46.41 -51.78
CA ARG A 16 20.96 45.39 -50.92
C ARG A 16 22.41 45.18 -51.44
N PRO A 17 23.37 44.46 -50.79
CA PRO A 17 23.22 43.47 -49.70
C PRO A 17 24.35 43.45 -48.61
N ARG A 18 24.15 42.71 -47.49
CA ARG A 18 25.08 41.65 -46.99
C ARG A 18 24.58 41.01 -45.69
N ALA A 19 24.93 39.74 -45.53
CA ALA A 19 24.46 38.78 -44.52
C ALA A 19 25.35 38.72 -43.27
N ARG A 20 24.79 38.34 -42.10
CA ARG A 20 24.99 37.03 -41.42
C ARG A 20 24.57 37.04 -39.93
N SER A 21 24.12 35.86 -39.53
CA SER A 21 24.21 35.16 -38.23
C SER A 21 23.41 35.63 -37.01
N GLY A 22 22.58 34.69 -36.53
CA GLY A 22 22.61 34.25 -35.13
C GLY A 22 21.47 34.74 -34.24
N SER A 23 20.32 34.07 -34.29
CA SER A 23 19.30 34.16 -33.23
C SER A 23 19.02 32.78 -32.65
N THR A 24 19.49 32.57 -31.43
CA THR A 24 19.21 31.45 -30.54
C THR A 24 17.71 31.40 -30.22
N PRO A 25 17.03 30.23 -30.21
CA PRO A 25 15.68 30.14 -29.69
C PRO A 25 15.71 30.07 -28.16
N ALA A 26 14.85 30.89 -27.56
CA ALA A 26 14.64 31.00 -26.13
C ALA A 26 14.25 29.63 -25.53
N ARG A 27 14.91 29.31 -24.41
CA ARG A 27 14.60 28.15 -23.57
C ARG A 27 13.17 28.28 -23.04
N GLY A 28 12.33 27.30 -23.39
CA GLY A 28 11.02 27.11 -22.77
C GLY A 28 11.19 26.90 -21.27
N THR A 29 10.57 27.78 -20.50
CA THR A 29 10.44 27.64 -19.05
C THR A 29 9.56 26.45 -18.74
N SER A 30 10.17 25.38 -18.25
CA SER A 30 9.51 24.27 -17.56
C SER A 30 8.63 24.84 -16.44
N ALA A 31 7.31 24.70 -16.59
CA ALA A 31 6.37 24.98 -15.53
C ALA A 31 6.63 23.98 -14.40
N ARG A 32 7.27 24.45 -13.33
CA ARG A 32 7.36 23.72 -12.07
C ARG A 32 5.93 23.60 -11.53
N HIS A 33 5.35 22.39 -11.60
CA HIS A 33 4.15 22.08 -10.84
C HIS A 33 4.47 22.28 -9.36
N ALA A 34 3.75 23.21 -8.72
CA ALA A 34 3.80 23.38 -7.29
C ALA A 34 3.32 22.07 -6.64
N HIS A 35 4.22 21.37 -5.94
CA HIS A 35 3.87 20.23 -5.10
C HIS A 35 2.74 20.63 -4.16
N ARG A 36 1.59 19.97 -4.28
CA ARG A 36 0.60 19.99 -3.20
C ARG A 36 1.24 19.27 -2.03
N GLY A 37 1.29 19.89 -0.85
CA GLY A 37 1.92 19.33 0.36
C GLY A 37 1.20 18.11 0.96
N GLY A 38 0.66 17.21 0.12
CA GLY A 38 -0.11 16.03 0.51
C GLY A 38 0.17 14.77 -0.32
N ASP A 39 1.05 14.81 -1.31
CA ASP A 39 1.43 13.64 -2.11
C ASP A 39 2.06 12.56 -1.21
N VAL A 40 1.64 11.30 -1.36
CA VAL A 40 2.26 10.17 -0.66
C VAL A 40 3.10 9.37 -1.66
N GLU A 41 4.41 9.33 -1.45
CA GLU A 41 5.29 8.50 -2.27
C GLU A 41 5.27 7.04 -1.79
N LEU A 42 5.40 6.08 -2.72
CA LEU A 42 5.43 4.64 -2.38
C LEU A 42 6.52 4.32 -1.35
N ALA A 43 7.70 4.94 -1.49
CA ALA A 43 8.81 4.77 -0.57
C ALA A 43 8.45 5.25 0.87
N GLU A 44 7.61 6.27 0.99
CA GLU A 44 7.15 6.77 2.28
C GLU A 44 6.15 5.80 2.92
N LEU A 45 5.20 5.25 2.15
CA LEU A 45 4.29 4.20 2.61
C LEU A 45 5.06 3.01 3.19
N ILE A 46 6.06 2.53 2.45
CA ILE A 46 6.92 1.43 2.87
C ILE A 46 7.71 1.84 4.12
N GLY A 47 8.28 3.04 4.14
CA GLY A 47 9.05 3.57 5.27
C GLY A 47 8.24 3.73 6.57
N LEU A 48 6.92 3.91 6.48
CA LEU A 48 6.01 3.99 7.62
C LEU A 48 5.60 2.62 8.17
N ARG A 49 5.81 1.53 7.43
CA ARG A 49 5.38 0.18 7.82
C ARG A 49 5.88 -0.29 9.19
N PRO A 50 7.09 0.07 9.67
CA PRO A 50 7.55 -0.29 11.01
C PRO A 50 6.93 0.54 12.14
N VAL A 51 6.27 1.66 11.84
CA VAL A 51 5.73 2.59 12.86
C VAL A 51 4.44 2.00 13.46
N PRO A 52 4.41 1.69 14.76
CA PRO A 52 3.20 1.22 15.43
C PRO A 52 2.08 2.25 15.28
N CYS A 53 0.93 1.81 14.76
CA CYS A 53 -0.23 2.65 14.41
C CYS A 53 0.06 3.80 13.43
N GLY A 54 1.21 3.77 12.73
CA GLY A 54 1.53 4.75 11.69
C GLY A 54 0.66 4.62 10.45
N GLY A 55 0.06 3.44 10.24
CA GLY A 55 -0.95 3.25 9.21
C GLY A 55 -2.07 2.33 9.66
N LEU A 56 -3.20 2.43 8.96
CA LEU A 56 -4.38 1.58 9.08
C LEU A 56 -4.68 0.95 7.72
N MET A 57 -4.90 -0.36 7.68
CA MET A 57 -5.45 -1.02 6.50
C MET A 57 -6.95 -1.27 6.66
N VAL A 58 -7.71 -1.07 5.59
CA VAL A 58 -9.15 -1.31 5.58
C VAL A 58 -9.51 -2.19 4.39
N ALA A 59 -9.93 -3.41 4.68
CA ALA A 59 -10.45 -4.34 3.68
C ALA A 59 -11.94 -4.02 3.43
N LEU A 60 -12.23 -3.20 2.42
CA LEU A 60 -13.55 -2.61 2.21
C LEU A 60 -14.64 -3.61 1.78
N THR A 61 -14.25 -4.65 1.05
CA THR A 61 -15.16 -5.70 0.59
C THR A 61 -14.33 -6.89 0.15
N ARG A 62 -14.78 -8.13 0.41
CA ARG A 62 -14.12 -9.33 -0.16
C ARG A 62 -14.53 -9.56 -1.62
N ARG A 63 -15.49 -8.79 -2.15
CA ARG A 63 -15.91 -8.87 -3.55
C ARG A 63 -14.81 -8.40 -4.49
N CYS A 64 -14.62 -9.14 -5.58
CA CYS A 64 -13.74 -8.77 -6.68
C CYS A 64 -14.30 -9.33 -8.00
N PRO A 65 -14.35 -8.54 -9.09
CA PRO A 65 -14.76 -9.02 -10.40
C PRO A 65 -13.76 -9.99 -11.04
N MET A 66 -12.52 -10.01 -10.54
CA MET A 66 -11.44 -10.83 -11.06
C MET A 66 -11.33 -12.16 -10.30
N SER A 67 -10.73 -13.14 -10.96
CA SER A 67 -10.61 -14.53 -10.57
C SER A 67 -9.15 -15.01 -10.47
N CYS A 68 -8.22 -14.07 -10.23
CA CYS A 68 -6.78 -14.32 -10.19
C CYS A 68 -6.43 -15.54 -9.31
N VAL A 69 -5.71 -16.52 -9.88
CA VAL A 69 -5.44 -17.79 -9.20
C VAL A 69 -4.54 -17.64 -7.96
N HIS A 70 -3.77 -16.57 -7.85
CA HIS A 70 -2.91 -16.32 -6.69
C HIS A 70 -3.57 -15.49 -5.58
N CYS A 71 -4.84 -15.09 -5.76
CA CYS A 71 -5.52 -14.14 -4.88
C CYS A 71 -5.44 -14.56 -3.41
N SER A 72 -4.69 -13.79 -2.63
CA SER A 72 -4.47 -14.08 -1.21
C SER A 72 -5.77 -14.01 -0.41
N THR A 73 -6.65 -13.07 -0.72
CA THR A 73 -7.93 -12.84 -0.01
C THR A 73 -9.06 -13.80 -0.40
N ASP A 74 -8.80 -14.72 -1.35
CA ASP A 74 -9.80 -15.60 -1.96
C ASP A 74 -11.07 -14.84 -2.42
N SER A 75 -10.86 -13.68 -3.01
CA SER A 75 -11.94 -12.78 -3.40
C SER A 75 -12.71 -13.28 -4.62
N SER A 76 -14.04 -13.06 -4.59
CA SER A 76 -14.94 -13.35 -5.70
C SER A 76 -16.19 -12.47 -5.63
N MET A 77 -16.91 -12.31 -6.74
CA MET A 77 -18.21 -11.61 -6.74
C MET A 77 -19.29 -12.30 -5.90
N ALA A 78 -19.11 -13.58 -5.56
CA ALA A 78 -20.05 -14.33 -4.71
C ALA A 78 -19.79 -14.12 -3.21
N ALA A 79 -18.71 -13.44 -2.82
CA ALA A 79 -18.42 -13.17 -1.42
C ALA A 79 -19.48 -12.22 -0.81
N ALA A 80 -20.00 -12.60 0.36
CA ALA A 80 -20.98 -11.80 1.10
C ALA A 80 -20.33 -10.85 2.12
N GLU A 81 -19.04 -11.04 2.42
CA GLU A 81 -18.38 -10.34 3.52
C GLU A 81 -17.93 -8.93 3.12
N GLU A 82 -18.53 -7.94 3.75
CA GLU A 82 -18.11 -6.55 3.73
C GLU A 82 -18.42 -5.89 5.09
N PRO A 83 -17.52 -5.04 5.62
CA PRO A 83 -17.83 -4.33 6.85
C PRO A 83 -18.97 -3.34 6.61
N ASP A 84 -19.81 -3.13 7.64
CA ASP A 84 -20.87 -2.12 7.56
C ASP A 84 -20.27 -0.74 7.24
N PRO A 85 -20.67 -0.09 6.12
CA PRO A 85 -20.16 1.21 5.73
C PRO A 85 -20.35 2.28 6.81
N ALA A 86 -21.46 2.28 7.55
CA ALA A 86 -21.71 3.23 8.63
C ALA A 86 -20.69 3.06 9.77
N HIS A 87 -20.31 1.82 10.07
CA HIS A 87 -19.32 1.53 11.10
C HIS A 87 -17.93 2.02 10.67
N LEU A 88 -17.54 1.78 9.42
CA LEU A 88 -16.28 2.30 8.86
C LEU A 88 -16.21 3.84 8.89
N LEU A 89 -17.30 4.51 8.53
CA LEU A 89 -17.37 5.97 8.52
C LEU A 89 -17.27 6.54 9.94
N ARG A 90 -17.92 5.93 10.94
CA ARG A 90 -17.76 6.33 12.34
C ARG A 90 -16.33 6.09 12.83
N PHE A 91 -15.76 4.93 12.52
CA PHE A 91 -14.42 4.56 12.93
C PHE A 91 -13.37 5.53 12.36
N ILE A 92 -13.36 5.78 11.06
CA ILE A 92 -12.41 6.75 10.46
C ILE A 92 -12.74 8.19 10.88
N GLY A 93 -14.02 8.52 11.06
CA GLY A 93 -14.45 9.82 11.56
C GLY A 93 -14.02 10.11 13.01
N SER A 94 -13.57 9.10 13.76
CA SER A 94 -13.07 9.26 15.14
C SER A 94 -11.59 9.67 15.23
N PHE A 95 -10.89 9.78 14.10
CA PHE A 95 -9.48 10.21 14.11
C PHE A 95 -9.33 11.61 14.70
N GLY A 96 -8.51 11.75 15.75
CA GLY A 96 -8.11 13.03 16.30
C GLY A 96 -6.83 13.56 15.65
N PRO A 97 -6.59 14.88 15.67
CA PRO A 97 -5.42 15.47 15.01
C PRO A 97 -4.08 15.04 15.64
N GLN A 98 -4.07 14.58 16.90
CA GLN A 98 -2.86 14.15 17.61
C GLN A 98 -2.65 12.62 17.60
N ASP A 99 -3.68 11.84 17.35
CA ASP A 99 -3.65 10.38 17.49
C ASP A 99 -4.03 9.61 16.23
N ARG A 100 -4.41 10.29 15.15
CA ARG A 100 -4.65 9.71 13.82
C ARG A 100 -3.48 8.85 13.30
N PRO A 101 -3.74 7.86 12.43
CA PRO A 101 -2.68 7.25 11.64
C PRO A 101 -2.12 8.26 10.63
N GLU A 102 -0.91 8.04 10.13
CA GLU A 102 -0.34 8.87 9.05
C GLU A 102 -0.94 8.53 7.69
N VAL A 103 -1.36 7.27 7.51
CA VAL A 103 -1.99 6.79 6.29
C VAL A 103 -3.10 5.78 6.53
N VAL A 104 -4.18 5.88 5.76
CA VAL A 104 -5.14 4.79 5.55
C VAL A 104 -4.89 4.15 4.19
N MET A 105 -4.67 2.83 4.17
CA MET A 105 -4.59 2.04 2.94
C MET A 105 -5.90 1.28 2.73
N LEU A 106 -6.65 1.69 1.70
CA LEU A 106 -7.88 1.03 1.27
C LEU A 106 -7.55 -0.14 0.35
N THR A 107 -8.10 -1.30 0.68
CA THR A 107 -7.85 -2.57 -0.02
C THR A 107 -9.09 -3.48 0.09
N GLY A 108 -8.95 -4.75 -0.22
CA GLY A 108 -9.99 -5.77 -0.11
C GLY A 108 -9.80 -6.83 -1.19
N GLY A 109 -10.91 -7.26 -1.79
CA GLY A 109 -10.90 -7.85 -3.13
C GLY A 109 -10.73 -6.76 -4.18
N GLU A 110 -11.72 -5.87 -4.29
CA GLU A 110 -11.63 -4.67 -5.12
C GLU A 110 -12.37 -3.49 -4.46
N PRO A 111 -11.63 -2.55 -3.83
CA PRO A 111 -12.25 -1.40 -3.15
C PRO A 111 -13.03 -0.47 -4.10
N LEU A 112 -12.70 -0.42 -5.40
CA LEU A 112 -13.39 0.43 -6.37
C LEU A 112 -14.72 -0.16 -6.90
N LEU A 113 -15.18 -1.28 -6.33
CA LEU A 113 -16.61 -1.64 -6.36
C LEU A 113 -17.46 -0.70 -5.49
N LEU A 114 -16.83 -0.04 -4.50
CA LEU A 114 -17.46 0.90 -3.56
C LEU A 114 -16.83 2.31 -3.68
N PRO A 115 -16.78 2.93 -4.87
CA PRO A 115 -16.00 4.15 -5.11
C PRO A 115 -16.50 5.36 -4.28
N GLU A 116 -17.80 5.49 -4.04
CA GLU A 116 -18.33 6.56 -3.19
C GLU A 116 -17.93 6.38 -1.72
N LEU A 117 -17.90 5.14 -1.22
CA LEU A 117 -17.43 4.86 0.13
C LEU A 117 -15.93 5.18 0.25
N ALA A 118 -15.12 4.73 -0.70
CA ALA A 118 -13.68 5.04 -0.73
C ALA A 118 -13.43 6.56 -0.70
N ALA A 119 -14.15 7.33 -1.52
CA ALA A 119 -14.03 8.79 -1.54
C ALA A 119 -14.45 9.45 -0.21
N ARG A 120 -15.52 8.96 0.43
CA ARG A 120 -15.98 9.48 1.72
C ARG A 120 -14.98 9.18 2.85
N LEU A 121 -14.44 7.96 2.88
CA LEU A 121 -13.40 7.58 3.85
C LEU A 121 -12.14 8.42 3.65
N ALA A 122 -11.74 8.68 2.40
CA ALA A 122 -10.62 9.57 2.09
C ALA A 122 -10.88 11.01 2.56
N GLY A 123 -12.10 11.52 2.40
CA GLY A 123 -12.49 12.85 2.91
C GLY A 123 -12.40 12.95 4.43
N LEU A 124 -12.88 11.95 5.17
CA LEU A 124 -12.80 11.91 6.64
C LEU A 124 -11.35 11.82 7.13
N ALA A 125 -10.56 10.92 6.53
CA ALA A 125 -9.14 10.78 6.83
C ALA A 125 -8.39 12.11 6.60
N ARG A 126 -8.60 12.75 5.44
CA ARG A 126 -8.00 14.04 5.10
C ARG A 126 -8.38 15.13 6.08
N ALA A 127 -9.63 15.17 6.54
CA ALA A 127 -10.09 16.16 7.53
C ALA A 127 -9.36 16.04 8.88
N ALA A 128 -8.93 14.85 9.27
CA ALA A 128 -8.07 14.64 10.43
C ALA A 128 -6.58 14.91 10.16
N GLY A 129 -6.19 15.05 8.89
CA GLY A 129 -4.80 15.17 8.44
C GLY A 129 -4.14 13.84 8.04
N THR A 130 -4.90 12.75 8.00
CA THR A 130 -4.44 11.44 7.54
C THR A 130 -4.45 11.37 6.02
N ARG A 131 -3.39 10.83 5.44
CA ARG A 131 -3.32 10.62 3.98
C ARG A 131 -3.96 9.30 3.58
N THR A 132 -4.36 9.15 2.34
CA THR A 132 -5.04 7.95 1.84
C THR A 132 -4.39 7.37 0.60
N ALA A 133 -4.17 6.06 0.64
CA ALA A 133 -3.73 5.27 -0.50
C ALA A 133 -4.76 4.18 -0.79
N LEU A 134 -4.90 3.78 -2.05
CA LEU A 134 -5.77 2.67 -2.45
C LEU A 134 -5.01 1.70 -3.34
N LEU A 135 -5.13 0.40 -3.07
CA LEU A 135 -4.62 -0.67 -3.92
C LEU A 135 -5.77 -1.31 -4.69
N SER A 136 -5.72 -1.26 -6.02
CA SER A 136 -6.71 -1.84 -6.92
C SER A 136 -6.09 -2.91 -7.81
N GLY A 137 -6.89 -3.93 -8.13
CA GLY A 137 -6.52 -4.92 -9.14
C GLY A 137 -6.81 -4.49 -10.57
N MET A 138 -7.26 -3.24 -10.78
CA MET A 138 -7.44 -2.61 -12.09
C MET A 138 -8.52 -3.22 -12.99
N PHE A 139 -9.52 -3.91 -12.41
CA PHE A 139 -10.61 -4.55 -13.19
C PHE A 139 -11.30 -3.61 -14.19
N PHE A 140 -11.41 -2.32 -13.83
CA PHE A 140 -12.07 -1.29 -14.60
C PHE A 140 -11.26 -0.80 -15.81
N ALA A 141 -9.97 -1.11 -15.84
CA ALA A 141 -9.04 -0.58 -16.85
C ALA A 141 -9.19 -1.24 -18.22
N ARG A 142 -10.11 -2.20 -18.39
CA ARG A 142 -10.41 -2.81 -19.70
C ARG A 142 -10.64 -1.72 -20.75
N ASP A 143 -10.06 -1.91 -21.94
CA ASP A 143 -9.98 -0.93 -23.03
C ASP A 143 -9.08 0.28 -22.75
N GLY A 144 -8.37 0.30 -21.61
CA GLY A 144 -7.44 1.35 -21.21
C GLY A 144 -8.10 2.65 -20.77
N ARG A 145 -9.36 2.60 -20.32
CA ARG A 145 -10.13 3.75 -19.85
C ARG A 145 -10.39 3.68 -18.34
N VAL A 146 -10.59 4.84 -17.73
CA VAL A 146 -11.02 4.94 -16.33
C VAL A 146 -12.44 5.51 -16.32
N PRO A 147 -13.46 4.75 -15.86
CA PRO A 147 -14.81 5.28 -15.75
C PRO A 147 -14.87 6.50 -14.83
N ASP A 148 -15.67 7.52 -15.17
CA ASP A 148 -15.75 8.78 -14.41
C ASP A 148 -16.04 8.58 -12.92
N ARG A 149 -16.90 7.62 -12.58
CA ARG A 149 -17.23 7.25 -11.20
C ARG A 149 -16.00 6.80 -10.43
N ILE A 150 -15.13 6.02 -11.07
CA ILE A 150 -13.88 5.52 -10.48
C ILE A 150 -12.84 6.64 -10.44
N MET A 151 -12.71 7.43 -11.51
CA MET A 151 -11.76 8.56 -11.52
C MET A 151 -12.08 9.56 -10.40
N ARG A 152 -13.36 9.86 -10.13
CA ARG A 152 -13.75 10.71 -9.00
C ARG A 152 -13.26 10.16 -7.65
N ALA A 153 -13.38 8.86 -7.43
CA ALA A 153 -12.87 8.24 -6.21
C ALA A 153 -11.34 8.29 -6.14
N ILE A 154 -10.65 8.00 -7.25
CA ILE A 154 -9.18 8.08 -7.33
C ILE A 154 -8.69 9.49 -7.03
N THR A 155 -9.35 10.53 -7.56
CA THR A 155 -8.97 11.93 -7.33
C THR A 155 -9.21 12.43 -5.91
N ALA A 156 -9.93 11.69 -5.07
CA ALA A 156 -10.08 12.00 -3.65
C ALA A 156 -8.90 11.49 -2.81
N LEU A 157 -8.12 10.55 -3.34
CA LEU A 157 -6.98 9.92 -2.68
C LEU A 157 -5.72 10.78 -2.76
N ASP A 158 -4.72 10.42 -1.96
CA ASP A 158 -3.37 11.00 -2.03
C ASP A 158 -2.39 10.11 -2.83
N HIS A 159 -2.70 8.82 -3.00
CA HIS A 159 -1.92 7.89 -3.82
C HIS A 159 -2.76 6.73 -4.36
N PHE A 160 -2.44 6.27 -5.57
CA PHE A 160 -3.08 5.14 -6.22
C PHE A 160 -2.08 4.02 -6.54
N SER A 161 -2.35 2.80 -6.08
CA SER A 161 -1.54 1.62 -6.38
C SER A 161 -2.30 0.66 -7.29
N ALA A 162 -1.67 0.25 -8.38
CA ALA A 162 -2.17 -0.76 -9.31
C ALA A 162 -1.47 -2.09 -9.09
N SER A 163 -2.20 -3.19 -8.92
CA SER A 163 -1.63 -4.54 -9.01
C SER A 163 -1.45 -4.94 -10.47
N LEU A 164 -0.30 -5.54 -10.79
CA LEU A 164 -0.02 -6.06 -12.12
C LEU A 164 0.84 -7.32 -12.00
N ASP A 165 0.37 -8.44 -12.55
CA ASP A 165 1.12 -9.68 -12.68
C ASP A 165 0.53 -10.56 -13.78
N VAL A 166 1.18 -11.71 -14.04
CA VAL A 166 0.77 -12.68 -15.05
C VAL A 166 -0.66 -13.20 -14.85
N HIS A 167 -1.23 -13.09 -13.64
CA HIS A 167 -2.57 -13.54 -13.34
C HIS A 167 -3.60 -12.43 -13.53
N HIS A 168 -3.30 -11.19 -13.11
CA HIS A 168 -4.11 -10.01 -13.44
C HIS A 168 -4.18 -9.80 -14.96
N GLU A 169 -3.07 -9.99 -15.67
CA GLU A 169 -2.98 -9.79 -17.12
C GLU A 169 -3.87 -10.74 -17.94
N ARG A 170 -4.25 -11.90 -17.37
CA ARG A 170 -5.22 -12.81 -18.01
C ARG A 170 -6.63 -12.22 -18.10
N GLU A 171 -6.93 -11.23 -17.26
CA GLU A 171 -8.26 -10.64 -17.11
C GLU A 171 -8.31 -9.20 -17.61
N VAL A 172 -7.21 -8.45 -17.44
CA VAL A 172 -7.02 -7.07 -17.94
C VAL A 172 -5.62 -6.92 -18.55
N PRO A 173 -5.48 -6.70 -19.87
CA PRO A 173 -4.17 -6.62 -20.50
C PRO A 173 -3.29 -5.52 -19.90
N ARG A 174 -1.98 -5.79 -19.76
CA ARG A 174 -1.00 -4.81 -19.25
C ARG A 174 -1.09 -3.47 -19.97
N ALA A 175 -1.15 -3.48 -21.29
CA ALA A 175 -1.22 -2.26 -22.08
C ALA A 175 -2.43 -1.37 -21.68
N ASP A 176 -3.54 -1.98 -21.28
CA ASP A 176 -4.74 -1.29 -20.84
C ASP A 176 -4.54 -0.70 -19.44
N VAL A 177 -3.94 -1.47 -18.52
CA VAL A 177 -3.53 -0.97 -17.20
C VAL A 177 -2.61 0.24 -17.30
N LEU A 178 -1.59 0.20 -18.18
CA LEU A 178 -0.67 1.32 -18.36
C LEU A 178 -1.37 2.56 -18.95
N ARG A 179 -2.34 2.40 -19.86
CA ARG A 179 -3.14 3.52 -20.39
C ARG A 179 -4.05 4.12 -19.31
N ALA A 180 -4.71 3.30 -18.50
CA ALA A 180 -5.52 3.76 -17.37
C ALA A 180 -4.67 4.51 -16.34
N LEU A 181 -3.47 3.99 -16.01
CA LEU A 181 -2.57 4.61 -15.06
C LEU A 181 -2.02 5.95 -15.58
N ARG A 182 -1.83 6.10 -16.90
CA ARG A 182 -1.52 7.40 -17.52
C ARG A 182 -2.61 8.42 -17.21
N ALA A 183 -3.88 8.06 -17.38
CA ALA A 183 -5.00 8.96 -17.09
C ALA A 183 -5.04 9.35 -15.61
N VAL A 184 -4.69 8.45 -14.68
CA VAL A 184 -4.57 8.76 -13.24
C VAL A 184 -3.46 9.77 -12.98
N LEU A 185 -2.28 9.59 -13.58
CA LEU A 185 -1.15 10.53 -13.46
C LEU A 185 -1.47 11.90 -14.08
N ASP A 186 -2.16 11.92 -15.22
CA ASP A 186 -2.55 13.15 -15.92
C ASP A 186 -3.63 13.92 -15.14
N ALA A 187 -4.42 13.23 -14.31
CA ALA A 187 -5.31 13.85 -13.32
C ALA A 187 -4.58 14.40 -12.08
N GLY A 188 -3.25 14.26 -12.01
CA GLY A 188 -2.42 14.80 -10.94
C GLY A 188 -2.35 13.92 -9.69
N ILE A 189 -2.70 12.64 -9.78
CA ILE A 189 -2.66 11.71 -8.65
C ILE A 189 -1.37 10.88 -8.71
N PRO A 190 -0.52 10.92 -7.67
CA PRO A 190 0.64 10.03 -7.55
C PRO A 190 0.20 8.57 -7.66
N ALA A 191 0.97 7.77 -8.41
CA ALA A 191 0.62 6.38 -8.63
C ALA A 191 1.81 5.45 -8.67
N SER A 192 1.61 4.21 -8.23
CA SER A 192 2.62 3.15 -8.20
C SER A 192 2.06 1.83 -8.74
N ILE A 193 2.95 0.90 -9.05
CA ILE A 193 2.57 -0.47 -9.42
C ILE A 193 3.15 -1.47 -8.41
N HIS A 194 2.30 -2.37 -7.94
CA HIS A 194 2.68 -3.54 -7.17
C HIS A 194 2.77 -4.73 -8.14
N LEU A 195 4.00 -5.14 -8.44
CA LEU A 195 4.27 -6.32 -9.24
C LEU A 195 4.33 -7.56 -8.34
N THR A 196 3.78 -8.68 -8.80
CA THR A 196 3.88 -9.96 -8.09
C THR A 196 4.40 -11.04 -9.03
N GLY A 197 5.40 -11.80 -8.61
CA GLY A 197 5.95 -12.90 -9.41
C GLY A 197 6.38 -14.07 -8.53
N THR A 198 7.13 -15.00 -9.11
CA THR A 198 7.57 -16.23 -8.43
C THR A 198 8.93 -16.09 -7.74
N GLY A 199 9.68 -15.03 -8.02
CA GLY A 199 11.01 -14.77 -7.45
C GLY A 199 11.81 -13.80 -8.32
N PRO A 200 13.07 -13.50 -7.95
CA PRO A 200 13.93 -12.56 -8.68
C PRO A 200 14.24 -12.99 -10.13
N ASP A 201 14.22 -14.30 -10.41
CA ASP A 201 14.51 -14.87 -11.73
C ASP A 201 13.26 -15.01 -12.63
N ASP A 202 12.12 -14.45 -12.23
CA ASP A 202 10.88 -14.53 -12.98
C ASP A 202 10.96 -13.66 -14.26
N PRO A 203 10.95 -14.26 -15.47
CA PRO A 203 11.08 -13.51 -16.72
C PRO A 203 9.92 -12.54 -16.95
N TYR A 204 8.72 -12.86 -16.44
CA TYR A 204 7.57 -11.96 -16.54
C TYR A 204 7.84 -10.65 -15.80
N LEU A 205 8.48 -10.69 -14.62
CA LEU A 205 8.80 -9.49 -13.85
C LEU A 205 9.78 -8.60 -14.61
N ALA A 206 10.81 -9.18 -15.23
CA ALA A 206 11.78 -8.43 -16.04
C ALA A 206 11.09 -7.68 -17.19
N ASP A 207 10.23 -8.37 -17.94
CA ASP A 207 9.47 -7.79 -19.05
C ASP A 207 8.50 -6.70 -18.58
N ALA A 208 7.75 -6.96 -17.51
CA ALA A 208 6.81 -6.00 -16.94
C ALA A 208 7.53 -4.73 -16.45
N VAL A 209 8.67 -4.87 -15.76
CA VAL A 209 9.50 -3.74 -15.32
C VAL A 209 9.98 -2.92 -16.53
N ALA A 210 10.45 -3.58 -17.59
CA ALA A 210 10.91 -2.91 -18.82
C ALA A 210 9.76 -2.14 -19.50
N ASP A 211 8.57 -2.73 -19.59
CA ASP A 211 7.38 -2.09 -20.15
C ASP A 211 6.95 -0.86 -19.34
N VAL A 212 6.91 -0.96 -18.00
CA VAL A 212 6.58 0.18 -17.13
C VAL A 212 7.61 1.29 -17.28
N ARG A 213 8.90 0.96 -17.28
CA ARG A 213 9.98 1.94 -17.47
C ARG A 213 9.87 2.64 -18.82
N ARG A 214 9.59 1.90 -19.90
CA ARG A 214 9.36 2.47 -21.24
C ARG A 214 8.15 3.40 -21.26
N ALA A 215 7.06 2.99 -20.62
CA ALA A 215 5.83 3.79 -20.59
C ALA A 215 6.00 5.07 -19.78
N PHE A 216 6.64 5.04 -18.60
CA PHE A 216 6.59 6.14 -17.64
C PHE A 216 7.93 6.84 -17.37
N GLY A 217 9.04 6.37 -17.93
CA GLY A 217 10.36 7.00 -17.76
C GLY A 217 10.81 7.10 -16.30
N GLY A 218 10.41 6.14 -15.45
CA GLY A 218 10.73 6.12 -14.01
C GLY A 218 9.79 6.92 -13.11
N ARG A 219 8.76 7.60 -13.66
CA ARG A 219 7.78 8.36 -12.87
C ARG A 219 6.85 7.51 -12.00
N VAL A 220 6.74 6.21 -12.29
CA VAL A 220 5.87 5.28 -11.56
C VAL A 220 6.77 4.31 -10.77
N PRO A 221 6.84 4.44 -9.44
CA PRO A 221 7.60 3.51 -8.62
C PRO A 221 6.98 2.11 -8.64
N LEU A 222 7.85 1.11 -8.49
CA LEU A 222 7.51 -0.31 -8.50
C LEU A 222 7.80 -0.93 -7.13
N LEU A 223 6.83 -1.66 -6.58
CA LEU A 223 7.06 -2.60 -5.48
C LEU A 223 6.91 -4.01 -6.03
N VAL A 224 8.01 -4.77 -6.05
CA VAL A 224 8.02 -6.16 -6.51
C VAL A 224 7.84 -7.09 -5.32
N ASN A 225 6.90 -8.01 -5.40
CA ASN A 225 6.59 -9.00 -4.39
C ASN A 225 6.63 -10.41 -4.97
N GLU A 226 6.77 -11.39 -4.09
CA GLU A 226 6.57 -12.80 -4.43
C GLU A 226 5.14 -13.24 -4.12
N VAL A 227 4.59 -14.13 -4.95
CA VAL A 227 3.37 -14.87 -4.63
C VAL A 227 3.59 -15.63 -3.32
N ARG A 228 2.69 -15.44 -2.36
CA ARG A 228 2.71 -16.15 -1.08
C ARG A 228 1.66 -17.26 -1.07
N PRO A 229 1.90 -18.41 -0.42
CA PRO A 229 0.96 -19.53 -0.37
C PRO A 229 -0.19 -19.26 0.61
N LEU A 230 -1.04 -18.29 0.26
CA LEU A 230 -2.20 -17.82 1.01
C LEU A 230 -3.42 -17.76 0.07
N GLY A 231 -4.64 -17.92 0.62
CA GLY A 231 -5.85 -17.93 -0.18
C GLY A 231 -5.78 -18.97 -1.30
N ARG A 232 -6.12 -18.55 -2.53
CA ARG A 232 -6.07 -19.42 -3.71
C ARG A 232 -4.67 -19.85 -4.11
N ALA A 233 -3.63 -19.12 -3.69
CA ALA A 233 -2.24 -19.50 -3.92
C ALA A 233 -1.76 -20.65 -3.02
N THR A 234 -2.58 -21.12 -2.08
CA THR A 234 -2.25 -22.27 -1.25
C THR A 234 -2.00 -23.49 -2.13
N GLY A 235 -0.77 -24.02 -2.10
CA GLY A 235 -0.35 -25.16 -2.93
C GLY A 235 0.09 -24.78 -4.35
N LEU A 236 -0.01 -23.52 -4.78
CA LEU A 236 0.50 -23.07 -6.09
C LEU A 236 2.00 -22.76 -6.07
N VAL A 237 2.52 -22.33 -4.92
CA VAL A 237 3.92 -21.96 -4.72
C VAL A 237 4.50 -22.68 -3.50
N PRO A 238 5.83 -22.83 -3.40
CA PRO A 238 6.47 -23.41 -2.23
C PRO A 238 6.08 -22.69 -0.93
N ALA A 239 6.15 -23.43 0.17
CA ALA A 239 5.96 -22.84 1.49
C ALA A 239 6.97 -21.71 1.71
N THR A 240 6.51 -20.61 2.34
CA THR A 240 7.41 -19.50 2.69
C THR A 240 8.56 -20.04 3.56
N PRO A 241 9.82 -19.66 3.28
CA PRO A 241 10.96 -20.06 4.10
C PRO A 241 10.72 -19.79 5.58
N ALA A 242 11.31 -20.62 6.45
CA ALA A 242 11.01 -20.63 7.88
C ALA A 242 11.36 -19.31 8.61
N GLY A 243 12.08 -18.40 7.94
CA GLY A 243 12.62 -17.17 8.49
C GLY A 243 13.78 -17.42 9.46
N PRO A 244 14.30 -16.38 10.11
CA PRO A 244 15.39 -16.49 11.07
C PRO A 244 15.02 -17.43 12.23
N ASP A 245 15.97 -18.25 12.68
CA ASP A 245 15.74 -19.36 13.61
C ASP A 245 15.32 -18.95 15.04
N GLY A 246 15.50 -17.67 15.40
CA GLY A 246 15.26 -17.13 16.74
C GLY A 246 16.53 -16.82 17.53
N SER A 247 17.71 -17.10 16.95
CA SER A 247 19.02 -16.73 17.54
C SER A 247 19.25 -15.21 17.57
N ARG A 248 18.66 -14.48 16.61
CA ARG A 248 18.73 -13.01 16.49
C ARG A 248 17.34 -12.39 16.50
N ALA A 249 17.27 -11.12 16.90
CA ALA A 249 16.06 -10.34 16.81
C ALA A 249 15.63 -10.18 15.34
N ALA A 250 14.35 -10.43 15.08
CA ALA A 250 13.72 -10.22 13.79
C ALA A 250 12.39 -9.48 14.00
N PRO A 251 12.40 -8.15 14.17
CA PRO A 251 11.22 -7.28 14.37
C PRO A 251 10.01 -7.55 13.44
N CYS A 252 8.80 -7.80 13.93
CA CYS A 252 7.63 -7.93 13.05
C CYS A 252 7.11 -6.55 12.61
N THR A 253 7.33 -6.16 11.36
CA THR A 253 6.69 -4.95 10.82
C THR A 253 5.20 -5.16 10.59
N LEU A 254 4.77 -6.40 10.28
CA LEU A 254 3.37 -6.66 9.97
C LEU A 254 2.42 -6.27 11.10
N ALA A 255 2.86 -6.49 12.35
CA ALA A 255 2.14 -6.22 13.59
C ALA A 255 2.07 -4.73 13.98
N ALA A 256 2.63 -3.83 13.16
CA ALA A 256 2.63 -2.39 13.43
C ALA A 256 1.36 -1.68 12.99
N TRP A 257 0.66 -2.19 11.97
CA TRP A 257 -0.49 -1.49 11.39
C TRP A 257 -1.76 -2.30 11.66
N PRO A 258 -2.74 -1.75 12.40
CA PRO A 258 -4.05 -2.34 12.52
C PRO A 258 -4.73 -2.56 11.16
N VAL A 259 -5.61 -3.55 11.11
CA VAL A 259 -6.36 -3.94 9.90
C VAL A 259 -7.83 -4.12 10.26
N VAL A 260 -8.71 -3.40 9.59
CA VAL A 260 -10.14 -3.73 9.57
C VAL A 260 -10.36 -4.86 8.57
N ALA A 261 -10.70 -6.05 9.08
CA ALA A 261 -11.03 -7.22 8.27
C ALA A 261 -12.44 -7.12 7.67
N PHE A 262 -12.77 -8.03 6.75
CA PHE A 262 -14.03 -8.01 5.98
C PHE A 262 -15.30 -8.14 6.81
N ASP A 263 -15.22 -8.66 8.04
CA ASP A 263 -16.34 -8.74 8.97
C ASP A 263 -16.43 -7.55 9.94
N GLY A 264 -15.51 -6.57 9.84
CA GLY A 264 -15.40 -5.44 10.76
C GLY A 264 -14.49 -5.68 11.98
N THR A 265 -13.96 -6.89 12.18
CA THR A 265 -12.97 -7.14 13.23
C THR A 265 -11.70 -6.34 12.96
N VAL A 266 -11.20 -5.65 13.99
CA VAL A 266 -9.89 -4.97 13.92
C VAL A 266 -8.81 -5.91 14.45
N THR A 267 -7.81 -6.21 13.63
CA THR A 267 -6.68 -7.06 13.97
C THR A 267 -5.37 -6.28 13.95
N ALA A 268 -4.34 -6.77 14.62
CA ALA A 268 -3.02 -6.15 14.63
C ALA A 268 -2.15 -6.50 13.41
N CYS A 269 -2.59 -7.41 12.52
CA CYS A 269 -1.73 -8.00 11.50
C CYS A 269 -2.48 -8.18 10.17
N CYS A 270 -1.85 -7.79 9.06
CA CYS A 270 -2.38 -7.98 7.71
C CYS A 270 -2.04 -9.33 7.09
N ASN A 271 -1.47 -10.26 7.84
CA ASN A 271 -1.32 -11.62 7.34
C ASN A 271 -2.71 -12.17 7.03
N GLN A 272 -2.92 -12.64 5.81
CA GLN A 272 -4.24 -13.00 5.32
C GLN A 272 -4.91 -14.11 6.15
N TRP A 273 -4.11 -15.05 6.68
CA TRP A 273 -4.63 -16.04 7.61
C TRP A 273 -5.18 -15.40 8.90
N THR A 274 -4.55 -14.36 9.43
CA THR A 274 -5.09 -13.61 10.58
C THR A 274 -6.38 -12.89 10.22
N VAL A 275 -6.43 -12.27 9.05
CA VAL A 275 -7.61 -11.54 8.53
C VAL A 275 -8.81 -12.49 8.36
N ASP A 276 -8.58 -13.71 7.89
CA ASP A 276 -9.63 -14.68 7.59
C ASP A 276 -10.01 -15.57 8.78
N ARG A 277 -9.07 -15.84 9.69
CA ARG A 277 -9.30 -16.78 10.79
C ARG A 277 -10.30 -16.25 11.80
N ARG A 278 -11.28 -17.07 12.16
CA ARG A 278 -12.15 -16.87 13.33
C ARG A 278 -12.10 -18.09 14.27
N PRO A 279 -11.99 -17.90 15.61
CA PRO A 279 -11.71 -16.64 16.29
C PRO A 279 -10.28 -16.13 16.01
N VAL A 280 -10.11 -14.80 15.97
CA VAL A 280 -8.79 -14.16 15.84
C VAL A 280 -7.98 -14.50 17.10
N PRO A 281 -6.67 -14.86 16.99
CA PRO A 281 -5.82 -15.05 18.16
C PRO A 281 -5.89 -13.84 19.10
N ALA A 282 -6.10 -14.07 20.40
CA ALA A 282 -6.39 -13.00 21.35
C ALA A 282 -5.35 -11.87 21.34
N HIS A 283 -4.06 -12.21 21.25
CA HIS A 283 -2.95 -11.24 21.19
C HIS A 283 -2.91 -10.41 19.89
N LEU A 284 -3.67 -10.77 18.85
CA LEU A 284 -3.79 -10.05 17.59
C LEU A 284 -5.16 -9.38 17.40
N ARG A 285 -6.13 -9.61 18.30
CA ARG A 285 -7.44 -8.97 18.23
C ARG A 285 -7.39 -7.61 18.90
N LEU A 286 -7.70 -6.56 18.16
CA LEU A 286 -7.69 -5.17 18.63
C LEU A 286 -9.07 -4.58 18.82
N GLY A 287 -10.15 -5.24 18.40
CA GLY A 287 -11.52 -4.73 18.58
C GLY A 287 -12.43 -5.05 17.40
N HIS A 288 -13.50 -4.27 17.26
CA HIS A 288 -14.46 -4.35 16.16
C HIS A 288 -15.03 -2.96 15.84
N VAL A 289 -15.12 -2.59 14.55
CA VAL A 289 -15.54 -1.23 14.14
C VAL A 289 -17.00 -0.87 14.46
N ALA A 290 -17.82 -1.85 14.85
CA ALA A 290 -19.15 -1.59 15.37
C ALA A 290 -19.13 -0.96 16.77
N ASP A 291 -18.16 -1.37 17.58
CA ASP A 291 -18.14 -1.14 19.03
C ASP A 291 -17.03 -0.17 19.45
N ASP A 292 -15.94 -0.13 18.68
CA ASP A 292 -14.73 0.60 19.01
C ASP A 292 -14.48 1.76 18.06
N ASP A 293 -13.79 2.79 18.56
CA ASP A 293 -13.23 3.88 17.79
C ASP A 293 -11.71 3.70 17.58
N TRP A 294 -11.10 4.60 16.80
CA TRP A 294 -9.67 4.54 16.54
C TRP A 294 -8.81 4.77 17.79
N PRO A 295 -9.09 5.76 18.66
CA PRO A 295 -8.36 5.91 19.92
C PRO A 295 -8.29 4.63 20.75
N ALA A 296 -9.41 3.92 20.93
CA ALA A 296 -9.45 2.65 21.67
C ALA A 296 -8.62 1.54 21.01
N VAL A 297 -8.72 1.38 19.68
CA VAL A 297 -7.90 0.42 18.93
C VAL A 297 -6.41 0.76 19.05
N ARG A 298 -6.06 2.03 18.93
CA ARG A 298 -4.69 2.52 19.03
C ARG A 298 -4.12 2.29 20.42
N GLU A 299 -4.88 2.59 21.47
CA GLU A 299 -4.51 2.33 22.86
C GLU A 299 -4.21 0.85 23.06
N ARG A 300 -5.10 -0.06 22.62
CA ARG A 300 -4.88 -1.52 22.75
C ARG A 300 -3.64 -2.00 21.98
N SER A 301 -3.41 -1.47 20.78
CA SER A 301 -2.25 -1.83 19.95
C SER A 301 -0.92 -1.37 20.57
N LEU A 302 -0.88 -0.14 21.09
CA LEU A 302 0.32 0.44 21.70
C LEU A 302 0.53 -0.05 23.14
N GLY A 303 -0.54 -0.38 23.85
CA GLY A 303 -0.53 -0.86 25.22
C GLY A 303 -0.15 -2.33 25.37
N SER A 304 -0.25 -3.14 24.31
CA SER A 304 0.03 -4.58 24.36
C SER A 304 1.54 -4.89 24.47
N PRO A 305 2.02 -5.50 25.57
CA PRO A 305 3.41 -5.93 25.69
C PRO A 305 3.79 -7.00 24.67
N VAL A 306 2.86 -7.89 24.34
CA VAL A 306 3.05 -8.94 23.33
C VAL A 306 3.30 -8.32 21.97
N LEU A 307 2.50 -7.33 21.55
CA LEU A 307 2.70 -6.66 20.26
C LEU A 307 4.02 -5.87 20.24
N ARG A 308 4.39 -5.20 21.33
CA ARG A 308 5.71 -4.53 21.47
C ARG A 308 6.85 -5.52 21.26
N MET A 309 6.80 -6.69 21.91
CA MET A 309 7.82 -7.73 21.73
C MET A 309 7.83 -8.32 20.33
N LEU A 310 6.67 -8.54 19.71
CA LEU A 310 6.59 -8.97 18.32
C LEU A 310 7.26 -7.96 17.40
N ARG A 311 7.02 -6.66 17.59
CA ARG A 311 7.62 -5.58 16.81
C ARG A 311 9.09 -5.32 17.14
N ALA A 312 9.56 -5.64 18.33
CA ALA A 312 10.96 -5.42 18.73
C ALA A 312 11.89 -6.59 18.45
N VAL A 313 11.44 -7.84 18.69
CA VAL A 313 12.31 -9.02 18.61
C VAL A 313 11.78 -10.12 17.71
N GLY A 314 10.48 -10.12 17.41
CA GLY A 314 9.83 -11.12 16.57
C GLY A 314 9.39 -12.40 17.30
N PRO A 315 8.46 -13.16 16.71
CA PRO A 315 7.83 -14.31 17.36
C PRO A 315 8.82 -15.43 17.69
N ARG A 316 9.74 -15.76 16.78
CA ARG A 316 10.69 -16.87 17.00
C ARG A 316 11.66 -16.60 18.15
N ARG A 317 12.14 -15.36 18.26
CA ARG A 317 12.97 -14.93 19.40
C ARG A 317 12.18 -14.93 20.70
N LEU A 318 10.91 -14.54 20.66
CA LEU A 318 10.03 -14.52 21.82
C LEU A 318 9.84 -15.94 22.41
N HIS A 319 9.55 -16.91 21.54
CA HIS A 319 9.53 -18.33 21.93
C HIS A 319 10.88 -18.80 22.45
N ALA A 320 12.00 -18.45 21.79
CA ALA A 320 13.33 -18.87 22.25
C ALA A 320 13.70 -18.30 23.63
N ARG A 321 13.16 -17.14 24.02
CA ARG A 321 13.45 -16.48 25.29
C ARG A 321 12.63 -17.02 26.46
N HIS A 322 11.38 -17.41 26.21
CA HIS A 322 10.41 -17.70 27.27
C HIS A 322 9.74 -19.05 27.17
N GLY A 323 9.84 -19.70 26.01
CA GLY A 323 9.12 -20.93 25.72
C GLY A 323 9.78 -22.15 26.36
N ALA A 324 8.99 -22.98 27.02
CA ALA A 324 9.44 -24.30 27.50
C ALA A 324 9.65 -25.31 26.36
N ALA A 325 8.94 -25.13 25.24
CA ALA A 325 9.07 -25.93 24.03
C ALA A 325 9.52 -25.07 22.84
N PRO A 326 10.21 -25.65 21.84
CA PRO A 326 10.62 -24.94 20.62
C PRO A 326 9.44 -24.26 19.91
N ALA A 327 9.74 -23.17 19.20
CA ALA A 327 8.77 -22.51 18.34
C ALA A 327 8.39 -23.42 17.15
N PRO A 328 7.11 -23.43 16.72
CA PRO A 328 6.74 -24.08 15.46
C PRO A 328 7.53 -23.50 14.29
N ALA A 329 7.93 -24.35 13.34
CA ALA A 329 8.66 -23.90 12.15
C ALA A 329 7.85 -22.84 11.36
N GLY A 330 8.52 -21.75 10.99
CA GLY A 330 7.92 -20.65 10.23
C GLY A 330 7.62 -19.42 11.08
N TYR A 331 7.95 -18.25 10.54
CA TYR A 331 7.87 -16.97 11.25
C TYR A 331 6.45 -16.60 11.68
N CYS A 332 5.49 -16.51 10.74
CA CYS A 332 4.09 -16.20 11.07
C CYS A 332 3.43 -17.34 11.87
N ARG A 333 3.78 -18.60 11.58
CA ARG A 333 3.27 -19.76 12.32
C ARG A 333 3.67 -19.70 13.80
N SER A 334 4.92 -19.31 14.09
CA SER A 334 5.39 -19.06 15.46
C SER A 334 4.59 -17.96 16.17
N CYS A 335 4.21 -16.88 15.45
CA CYS A 335 3.37 -15.83 16.01
C CYS A 335 1.99 -16.36 16.36
N HIS A 336 1.34 -17.05 15.43
CA HIS A 336 -0.02 -17.55 15.63
C HIS A 336 -0.10 -18.56 16.78
N ALA A 337 0.94 -19.39 16.95
CA ALA A 337 1.05 -20.33 18.05
C ALA A 337 1.17 -19.68 19.44
N LEU A 338 1.42 -18.37 19.54
CA LEU A 338 1.45 -17.68 20.84
C LEU A 338 0.12 -17.77 21.59
N ALA A 339 -1.01 -17.94 20.88
CA ALA A 339 -2.31 -18.13 21.51
C ALA A 339 -2.34 -19.32 22.48
N ASP A 340 -1.52 -20.34 22.22
CA ASP A 340 -1.48 -21.58 22.99
C ASP A 340 -0.22 -21.66 23.90
N ARG A 341 0.44 -20.51 24.14
CA ARG A 341 1.74 -20.42 24.84
C ARG A 341 1.71 -19.38 25.96
N PRO A 342 1.00 -19.65 27.08
CA PRO A 342 0.88 -18.71 28.19
C PRO A 342 2.23 -18.41 28.86
N ASP A 343 3.18 -19.35 28.81
CA ASP A 343 4.57 -19.18 29.24
C ASP A 343 5.26 -18.04 28.47
N VAL A 344 5.09 -18.03 27.15
CA VAL A 344 5.67 -17.03 26.25
C VAL A 344 4.98 -15.68 26.40
N LEU A 345 3.65 -15.65 26.50
CA LEU A 345 2.87 -14.44 26.70
C LEU A 345 3.23 -13.76 28.04
N ALA A 346 3.29 -14.52 29.14
CA ALA A 346 3.68 -14.00 30.44
C ALA A 346 5.12 -13.45 30.45
N GLY A 347 6.03 -14.06 29.68
CA GLY A 347 7.37 -13.52 29.47
C GLY A 347 7.37 -12.17 28.75
N ALA A 348 6.57 -12.03 27.69
CA ALA A 348 6.41 -10.77 26.97
C ALA A 348 5.84 -9.67 27.87
N ASP A 349 4.84 -9.99 28.71
CA ASP A 349 4.25 -9.04 29.65
C ASP A 349 5.25 -8.55 30.69
N ARG A 350 6.10 -9.43 31.22
CA ARG A 350 7.17 -9.04 32.15
C ARG A 350 8.21 -8.13 31.50
N ASP A 351 8.63 -8.42 30.28
CA ASP A 351 9.76 -7.76 29.63
C ASP A 351 9.39 -6.47 28.88
N ALA A 352 8.15 -6.37 28.40
CA ALA A 352 7.66 -5.22 27.64
C ALA A 352 6.47 -4.49 28.28
N GLY A 353 6.18 -4.80 29.55
CA GLY A 353 5.28 -4.02 30.39
C GLY A 353 5.83 -2.60 30.66
N GLY A 354 4.92 -1.63 30.77
CA GLY A 354 5.24 -0.26 31.15
C GLY A 354 6.20 0.49 30.21
N ARG A 355 6.89 1.51 30.75
CA ARG A 355 7.69 2.47 29.98
C ARG A 355 8.93 1.88 29.29
N VAL A 356 9.52 0.82 29.86
CA VAL A 356 10.69 0.17 29.26
C VAL A 356 10.30 -0.54 27.97
N GLY A 357 9.18 -1.26 27.98
CA GLY A 357 8.65 -1.88 26.76
C GLY A 357 8.27 -0.87 25.69
N GLU A 358 7.69 0.27 26.09
CA GLU A 358 7.38 1.38 25.18
C GLU A 358 8.64 1.93 24.51
N LEU A 359 9.70 2.13 25.29
CA LEU A 359 10.98 2.59 24.76
C LEU A 359 11.60 1.58 23.79
N LEU A 360 11.55 0.28 24.10
CA LEU A 360 12.06 -0.78 23.24
C LEU A 360 11.31 -0.84 21.90
N ASP A 361 9.97 -0.78 21.92
CA ASP A 361 9.14 -0.78 20.71
C ASP A 361 9.43 0.44 19.84
N ARG A 362 9.52 1.63 20.45
CA ARG A 362 9.86 2.88 19.76
C ARG A 362 11.25 2.82 19.11
N LEU A 363 12.28 2.42 19.86
CA LEU A 363 13.65 2.32 19.34
C LEU A 363 13.74 1.29 18.22
N ALA A 364 13.04 0.16 18.33
CA ALA A 364 12.98 -0.83 17.26
C ALA A 364 12.31 -0.29 15.99
N ALA A 365 11.25 0.53 16.13
CA ALA A 365 10.62 1.20 15.00
C ALA A 365 11.57 2.24 14.37
N GLU A 366 12.24 3.07 15.18
CA GLU A 366 13.22 4.07 14.72
C GLU A 366 14.39 3.45 13.97
N GLN A 367 14.97 2.37 14.50
CA GLN A 367 16.04 1.62 13.84
C GLN A 367 15.60 1.07 12.47
N GLN A 368 14.37 0.53 12.40
CA GLN A 368 13.83 0.02 11.14
C GLN A 368 13.54 1.14 10.13
N ARG A 369 13.05 2.29 10.59
CA ARG A 369 12.88 3.47 9.72
C ARG A 369 14.22 3.97 9.20
N ALA A 370 15.24 4.04 10.05
CA ALA A 370 16.59 4.49 9.69
C ALA A 370 17.25 3.58 8.65
N ALA A 371 16.94 2.28 8.65
CA ALA A 371 17.40 1.34 7.61
C ALA A 371 16.79 1.65 6.22
N GLY A 372 15.66 2.35 6.17
CA GLY A 372 15.02 2.82 4.95
C GLY A 372 14.12 1.80 4.25
N PRO A 373 13.28 2.26 3.31
CA PRO A 373 12.24 1.43 2.68
C PRO A 373 12.79 0.28 1.83
N ALA A 374 13.96 0.46 1.18
CA ALA A 374 14.58 -0.60 0.40
C ALA A 374 15.09 -1.76 1.27
N ALA A 375 15.63 -1.46 2.46
CA ALA A 375 16.05 -2.49 3.42
C ALA A 375 14.84 -3.26 3.97
N LEU A 376 13.73 -2.57 4.22
CA LEU A 376 12.49 -3.22 4.60
C LEU A 376 11.96 -4.11 3.47
N GLY A 377 11.94 -3.64 2.23
CA GLY A 377 11.53 -4.42 1.06
C GLY A 377 12.28 -5.75 0.99
N ARG A 378 13.62 -5.71 0.98
CA ARG A 378 14.46 -6.93 0.96
C ARG A 378 14.11 -7.89 2.11
N ARG A 379 13.88 -7.37 3.31
CA ARG A 379 13.52 -8.17 4.48
C ARG A 379 12.15 -8.85 4.35
N MET A 380 11.22 -8.22 3.65
CA MET A 380 9.89 -8.76 3.35
C MET A 380 9.90 -9.74 2.15
N GLY A 381 11.07 -9.97 1.54
CA GLY A 381 11.24 -10.76 0.32
C GLY A 381 10.81 -10.01 -0.95
N CYS A 382 10.87 -8.67 -0.92
CA CYS A 382 10.80 -7.84 -2.11
C CYS A 382 12.24 -7.64 -2.61
N ASP A 383 12.71 -8.51 -3.49
CA ASP A 383 14.03 -8.33 -4.10
C ASP A 383 13.99 -7.18 -5.11
N GLY A 384 14.80 -6.15 -4.85
CA GLY A 384 15.17 -5.22 -5.90
C GLY A 384 16.15 -5.92 -6.82
N GLY A 385 15.81 -6.05 -8.10
CA GLY A 385 16.80 -6.38 -9.13
C GLY A 385 18.02 -5.44 -9.02
N PRO A 386 19.16 -5.81 -9.63
CA PRO A 386 20.40 -5.05 -9.46
C PRO A 386 20.22 -3.58 -9.86
N PRO A 387 21.00 -2.67 -9.25
CA PRO A 387 20.87 -1.22 -9.39
C PRO A 387 20.87 -0.72 -10.84
#